data_AF-A0AA96ZIU2-F1
#
_entry.id   AF-A0AA96ZIU2-F1
#
_cell.length_a   1.000
_cell.length_b   1.000
_cell.length_c   1.000
_cell.angle_alpha   90.00
_cell.angle_beta   90.00
_cell.angle_gamma   90.00
#
_symmetry.space_group_name_H-M   'P 1'
#
loop_
_entity.id
_entity.type
_entity.pdbx_description
1 polymer ?
#
loop_
_entity_poly.entity_id
_entity_poly.type
_entity_poly.pdbx_seq_one_letter_code
_entity_poly.pdbx_strand_id
1 'polypeptide(L)'
;MAATTRITVTLPTEQVAELKKLTDNVSGYVAEAVARQIRHQLLAEELRQYEEQHGAFTEEELAAAHARILGSSEPGSGAAAA
;
A
#
# COMPACT_ATOMS: atom_id res chain seq x y z
N MET A 1 -14.35 -3.38 18.54
CA MET A 1 -13.16 -2.52 18.44
C MET A 1 -11.95 -3.42 18.33
N ALA A 2 -11.08 -3.22 17.33
CA ALA A 2 -9.81 -3.96 17.28
C ALA A 2 -8.94 -3.57 18.48
N ALA A 3 -8.18 -4.52 19.02
CA ALA A 3 -7.25 -4.24 20.10
C ALA A 3 -6.12 -3.32 19.58
N THR A 4 -5.89 -2.20 20.24
CA THR A 4 -4.82 -1.25 19.89
C THR A 4 -3.75 -1.25 20.98
N THR A 5 -2.49 -1.37 20.58
CA THR A 5 -1.34 -1.29 21.49
C THR A 5 -0.70 0.09 21.40
N ARG A 6 -0.59 0.79 22.53
CA ARG A 6 0.12 2.08 22.58
C ARG A 6 1.63 1.84 22.50
N ILE A 7 2.27 2.49 21.54
CA ILE A 7 3.72 2.53 21.39
C ILE A 7 4.20 3.98 21.44
N THR A 8 5.44 4.20 21.87
CA THR A 8 6.10 5.50 21.81
C THR A 8 7.15 5.45 20.70
N VAL A 9 7.06 6.36 19.73
CA VAL A 9 7.99 6.44 18.59
C VAL A 9 8.57 7.85 18.48
N THR A 10 9.84 7.93 18.12
CA THR A 10 10.52 9.21 17.84
C THR A 10 10.50 9.44 16.34
N LEU A 11 10.02 10.61 15.92
CA LEU A 11 9.99 11.04 14.52
C LEU A 11 10.72 12.38 14.38
N PRO A 12 11.33 12.66 13.21
CA PRO A 12 11.90 13.97 12.93
C PRO A 12 10.84 15.08 13.05
N THR A 13 11.20 16.19 13.71
CA THR A 13 10.27 17.30 13.99
C THR A 13 9.61 17.84 12.72
N GLU A 14 10.38 17.98 11.63
CA GLU A 14 9.87 18.43 10.33
C GLU A 14 8.77 17.50 9.79
N GLN A 15 8.94 16.18 9.92
CA GLN A 15 7.94 15.20 9.47
C GLN A 15 6.67 15.27 10.32
N VAL A 16 6.80 15.50 11.63
CA VAL A 16 5.64 15.69 12.52
C VAL A 16 4.90 16.99 12.19
N ALA A 17 5.63 18.05 11.86
CA ALA A 17 5.04 19.32 11.45
C ALA A 17 4.25 19.18 10.15
N GLU A 18 4.81 18.53 9.13
CA GLU A 18 4.09 18.25 7.87
C GLU A 18 2.90 17.32 8.10
N LEU A 19 3.06 16.27 8.90
CA LEU A 19 1.98 15.32 9.17
C LEU A 19 0.77 15.99 9.85
N LYS A 20 1.03 16.94 10.77
CA LYS A 20 -0.01 17.74 11.41
C LYS A 20 -0.72 18.71 10.46
N LYS A 21 -0.10 19.12 9.36
CA LYS A 21 -0.79 19.91 8.32
C LYS A 21 -1.78 19.05 7.52
N LEU A 22 -1.49 17.76 7.38
CA LEU A 22 -2.31 16.81 6.61
C LEU A 22 -3.46 16.26 7.44
N THR A 23 -3.25 16.01 8.74
CA THR A 23 -4.27 15.42 9.61
C THR A 23 -4.00 15.70 11.09
N ASP A 24 -5.07 15.86 11.85
CA ASP A 24 -5.05 15.91 13.32
C ASP A 24 -4.99 14.50 13.94
N ASN A 25 -5.31 13.45 13.17
CA ASN A 25 -5.29 12.06 13.62
C ASN A 25 -4.02 11.33 13.18
N VAL A 26 -2.91 11.64 13.86
CA VAL A 26 -1.59 11.04 13.59
C VAL A 26 -1.59 9.52 13.75
N SER A 27 -2.26 8.99 14.78
CA SER A 27 -2.28 7.54 15.03
C SER A 27 -3.03 6.78 13.94
N GLY A 28 -4.15 7.32 13.45
CA GLY A 28 -4.88 6.76 12.31
C GLY A 28 -4.05 6.74 11.03
N TYR A 29 -3.40 7.86 10.72
CA TYR A 29 -2.52 7.94 9.54
C TYR A 29 -1.37 6.95 9.60
N VAL A 30 -0.70 6.85 10.75
CA VAL A 30 0.39 5.90 10.94
C VAL A 30 -0.13 4.46 10.83
N ALA A 31 -1.29 4.15 11.39
CA ALA A 31 -1.87 2.81 11.28
C ALA A 31 -2.15 2.41 9.82
N GLU A 32 -2.71 3.30 9.02
CA GLU A 32 -2.95 3.04 7.59
C GLU A 32 -1.65 2.91 6.79
N ALA A 33 -0.69 3.79 7.04
CA ALA A 33 0.62 3.75 6.39
C ALA A 33 1.36 2.44 6.72
N VAL A 34 1.34 2.01 7.98
CA VAL A 34 1.93 0.74 8.42
C VAL A 34 1.18 -0.45 7.82
N ALA A 35 -0.15 -0.44 7.80
CA ALA A 35 -0.92 -1.52 7.18
C ALA A 35 -0.62 -1.64 5.68
N ARG A 36 -0.50 -0.51 4.97
CA ARG A 36 -0.09 -0.49 3.56
C ARG A 36 1.32 -1.06 3.38
N GLN A 37 2.26 -0.65 4.24
CA GLN A 37 3.64 -1.13 4.18
C GLN A 37 3.73 -2.63 4.42
N ILE A 38 3.03 -3.16 5.43
CA ILE A 38 3.02 -4.60 5.72
C ILE A 38 2.47 -5.38 4.52
N ARG A 39 1.35 -4.94 3.92
CA ARG A 39 0.80 -5.60 2.73
C ARG A 39 1.81 -5.66 1.58
N HIS A 40 2.54 -4.56 1.33
CA HIS A 40 3.56 -4.54 0.28
C HIS A 40 4.73 -5.49 0.59
N GLN A 41 5.17 -5.57 1.85
CA GLN A 41 6.26 -6.45 2.24
C GLN A 41 5.88 -7.93 2.12
N LEU A 42 4.67 -8.30 2.55
CA LEU A 42 4.17 -9.67 2.40
C LEU A 42 4.05 -10.07 0.93
N LEU A 43 3.55 -9.16 0.09
CA LEU A 43 3.45 -9.40 -1.35
C LEU A 43 4.83 -9.51 -2.01
N ALA A 44 5.80 -8.69 -1.60
CA ALA A 44 7.17 -8.78 -2.11
C ALA A 44 7.83 -10.12 -1.74
N GLU A 45 7.61 -10.59 -0.50
CA GLU A 45 8.10 -11.89 -0.05
C GLU A 45 7.45 -13.05 -0.82
N GLU A 46 6.14 -12.99 -1.05
CA GLU A 46 5.44 -13.99 -1.85
C GLU A 46 5.96 -14.06 -3.29
N LEU A 47 6.18 -12.91 -3.93
CA LEU A 47 6.76 -12.84 -5.27
C LEU A 47 8.18 -13.41 -5.30
N ARG A 48 9.00 -13.10 -4.30
CA ARG A 48 10.35 -13.64 -4.19
C ARG A 48 10.33 -15.17 -4.06
N GLN A 49 9.47 -15.71 -3.20
CA GLN A 49 9.33 -17.16 -3.03
C GLN A 49 8.86 -17.84 -4.31
N TYR A 50 8.03 -17.17 -5.11
CA TYR A 50 7.63 -17.64 -6.43
C TYR A 50 8.82 -17.68 -7.40
N GLU A 51 9.61 -16.61 -7.47
CA GLU A 51 10.80 -16.56 -8.34
C GLU A 51 11.85 -17.61 -7.97
N GLU A 52 12.02 -17.89 -6.68
CA GLU A 52 12.92 -18.95 -6.21
C GLU A 52 12.46 -20.36 -6.65
N GLN A 53 11.14 -20.58 -6.75
CA GLN A 53 10.56 -21.88 -7.15
C GLN A 53 10.41 -22.05 -8.66
N HIS A 54 10.13 -20.96 -9.39
CA HIS A 54 9.73 -21.01 -10.80
C HIS A 54 10.71 -20.30 -11.75
N GLY A 55 11.68 -19.56 -11.22
CA GLY A 55 12.57 -18.68 -11.99
C GLY A 55 12.05 -17.24 -12.05
N ALA A 56 12.93 -16.33 -12.47
CA ALA A 56 12.60 -14.91 -12.57
C ALA A 56 11.46 -14.65 -13.56
N PHE A 57 10.62 -13.66 -13.25
CA PHE A 57 9.56 -13.22 -14.17
C PHE A 57 10.15 -12.68 -15.47
N THR A 58 9.60 -13.09 -16.61
CA THR A 58 10.04 -12.55 -17.89
C THR A 58 9.45 -11.18 -18.17
N GLU A 59 10.09 -10.40 -19.05
CA GLU A 59 9.58 -9.07 -19.43
C GLU A 59 8.19 -9.15 -20.05
N GLU A 60 7.88 -10.21 -20.80
CA GLU A 60 6.57 -10.45 -21.40
C GLU A 60 5.49 -10.71 -20.33
N GLU A 61 5.81 -11.48 -19.30
CA GLU A 61 4.91 -11.77 -18.18
C GLU A 61 4.61 -10.52 -17.35
N LEU A 62 5.65 -9.72 -17.06
CA LEU A 62 5.50 -8.43 -16.37
C LEU A 62 4.68 -7.44 -17.19
N ALA A 63 4.92 -7.34 -18.51
CA ALA A 63 4.13 -6.48 -19.39
C ALA A 63 2.66 -6.90 -19.43
N ALA A 64 2.38 -8.21 -19.50
CA ALA A 64 1.02 -8.74 -19.44
C ALA A 64 0.35 -8.46 -18.07
N ALA A 65 1.09 -8.59 -16.96
CA ALA A 65 0.60 -8.28 -15.63
C ALA A 65 0.29 -6.78 -15.47
N HIS A 66 1.20 -5.90 -15.90
CA HIS A 66 0.99 -4.45 -15.89
C HIS A 66 -0.23 -4.05 -16.72
N ALA A 67 -0.40 -4.64 -17.90
CA ALA A 67 -1.56 -4.39 -18.75
C ALA A 67 -2.88 -4.80 -18.07
N ARG A 68 -2.91 -5.84 -17.25
CA ARG A 68 -4.11 -6.24 -16.49
C ARG A 68 -4.37 -5.37 -15.27
N ILE A 69 -3.31 -4.99 -14.54
CA ILE A 69 -3.41 -4.18 -13.31
C ILE A 69 -3.79 -2.73 -13.65
N LEU A 70 -3.19 -2.16 -14.69
CA LEU A 70 -3.45 -0.79 -15.15
C LEU A 70 -4.59 -0.72 -16.17
N GLY A 71 -4.78 -1.78 -16.95
CA GLY A 71 -5.83 -1.92 -17.97
C GLY A 71 -7.02 -2.74 -17.48
N SER A 72 -7.78 -2.17 -16.56
CA SER A 72 -9.22 -2.39 -16.34
C SER A 72 -9.83 -1.21 -15.58
N SER A 73 -9.33 0.00 -15.83
CA SER A 73 -10.07 1.22 -15.49
C SER A 73 -10.88 1.60 -16.71
N GLU A 74 -12.09 1.04 -16.84
CA GLU A 74 -13.11 1.73 -17.61
C GLU A 74 -13.42 3.05 -16.88
N PRO A 75 -13.23 4.22 -17.50
CA PRO A 75 -13.73 5.47 -16.96
C PRO A 75 -15.25 5.49 -17.17
N GLY A 76 -16.02 4.90 -16.23
CA GLY A 76 -17.46 4.75 -16.45
C GLY A 76 -18.26 4.12 -15.32
N SER A 77 -18.15 4.60 -14.07
CA SER A 77 -19.29 4.59 -13.15
C SER A 77 -19.13 5.62 -12.04
N GLY A 78 -19.10 6.89 -12.46
CA GLY A 78 -19.29 8.06 -11.62
C GLY A 78 -20.48 8.86 -12.16
N ALA A 79 -21.67 8.26 -12.16
CA ALA A 79 -23.01 8.87 -12.32
C ALA A 79 -24.02 7.70 -12.41
N ALA A 80 -25.13 7.60 -11.68
CA ALA A 80 -25.91 8.54 -10.90
C ALA A 80 -26.65 7.79 -9.78
N ALA A 81 -26.72 8.38 -8.59
CA ALA A 81 -27.79 8.08 -7.65
C ALA A 81 -28.96 8.99 -8.03
N ALA A 82 -30.07 8.37 -8.48
CA ALA A 82 -31.37 9.01 -8.64
C ALA A 82 -32.18 8.85 -7.35
#